data_AF-A0A6N2T104-F1
#
_entry.id   AF-A0A6N2T104-F1
#
_cell.length_a   1.000
_cell.length_b   1.000
_cell.length_c   1.000
_cell.angle_alpha   90.00
_cell.angle_beta   90.00
_cell.angle_gamma   90.00
#
_symmetry.space_group_name_H-M   'P 1'
#
loop_
_entity.id
_entity.type
_entity.pdbx_description
1 polymer ?
#
loop_
_entity_poly.entity_id
_entity_poly.type
_entity_poly.pdbx_seq_one_letter_code
_entity_poly.pdbx_strand_id
1 'polypeptide(L)'
;MNSAGLVNIEAYQAHTEAIERTNSRINSLNSALEYEMEEYTQAGFNSGSIYAEKFGEIMNLTFNFTYAQDVQPDTTITVYILPKKFWPKKTMKVTFVHNGYISPLLFVNNENGAVSFKAISGKYTADTWIYGTLTYML
;
A
#
# COMPACT_ATOMS: atom_id res chain seq x y z
N MET A 1 9.32 57.86 30.48
CA MET A 1 8.97 56.50 30.96
C MET A 1 7.46 56.35 30.77
N ASN A 2 6.89 55.43 29.98
CA ASN A 2 7.35 54.17 29.40
C ASN A 2 6.76 54.05 27.98
N SER A 3 7.60 53.97 26.95
CA SER A 3 7.21 53.88 25.51
C SER A 3 7.45 52.48 24.93
N ALA A 4 7.50 51.45 25.77
CA ALA A 4 7.57 50.07 25.32
C ALA A 4 6.17 49.60 24.94
N GLY A 5 6.03 49.18 23.67
CA GLY A 5 4.77 48.80 23.03
C GLY A 5 3.89 47.91 23.89
N LEU A 6 2.62 48.28 23.94
CA LEU A 6 1.55 47.45 24.50
C LEU A 6 1.52 46.14 23.71
N VAL A 7 2.10 45.09 24.30
CA VAL A 7 1.97 43.72 23.84
C VAL A 7 0.48 43.40 23.88
N ASN A 8 -0.14 43.22 22.72
CA ASN A 8 -1.53 42.78 22.64
C ASN A 8 -1.56 41.30 23.08
N ILE A 9 -1.79 41.09 24.37
CA ILE A 9 -1.81 39.77 25.02
C ILE A 9 -2.81 38.84 24.31
N GLU A 10 -3.94 39.37 23.84
CA GLU A 10 -4.95 38.60 23.10
C GLU A 10 -4.42 38.12 21.75
N ALA A 11 -3.65 38.95 21.04
CA ALA A 11 -3.02 38.55 19.78
C ALA A 11 -1.93 37.48 19.99
N TYR A 12 -1.16 37.58 21.08
CA TYR A 12 -0.17 36.55 21.44
C TYR A 12 -0.82 35.23 21.86
N GLN A 13 -1.92 35.28 22.61
CA GLN A 13 -2.69 34.09 22.98
C GLN A 13 -3.30 33.41 21.74
N ALA A 14 -3.96 34.18 20.87
CA ALA A 14 -4.52 33.64 19.62
C ALA A 14 -3.46 33.00 18.71
N HIS A 15 -2.27 33.61 18.63
CA HIS A 15 -1.15 33.05 17.87
C HIS A 15 -0.61 31.74 18.51
N THR A 16 -0.56 31.68 19.84
CA THR A 16 -0.12 30.48 20.58
C THR A 16 -1.09 29.32 20.35
N GLU A 17 -2.40 29.56 20.45
CA GLU A 17 -3.43 28.55 20.16
C GLU A 17 -3.42 28.10 18.70
N ALA A 18 -3.09 28.98 17.76
CA ALA A 18 -2.94 28.64 16.35
C ALA A 18 -1.74 27.72 16.10
N ILE A 19 -0.62 27.96 16.79
CA ILE A 19 0.56 27.09 16.75
C ILE A 19 0.23 25.73 17.35
N GLU A 20 -0.42 25.67 18.52
CA GLU A 20 -0.79 24.41 19.17
C GLU A 20 -1.73 23.56 18.30
N ARG A 21 -2.73 24.18 17.67
CA ARG A 21 -3.61 23.50 16.71
C ARG A 21 -2.84 22.96 15.50
N THR A 22 -1.89 23.74 15.00
CA THR A 22 -1.04 23.32 13.87
C THR A 22 -0.16 22.14 14.25
N ASN A 23 0.50 22.18 15.41
CA ASN A 23 1.34 21.09 15.91
C ASN A 23 0.55 19.82 16.17
N SER A 24 -0.66 19.94 16.75
CA SER A 24 -1.57 18.80 16.93
C SER A 24 -1.90 18.15 15.58
N ARG A 25 -2.21 18.94 14.56
CA ARG A 25 -2.48 18.45 13.20
C ARG A 25 -1.26 17.79 12.55
N ILE A 26 -0.06 18.35 12.73
CA ILE A 26 1.19 17.75 12.23
C ILE A 26 1.42 16.38 12.89
N ASN A 27 1.22 16.26 14.21
CA ASN A 27 1.38 15.00 14.91
C ASN A 27 0.37 13.94 14.43
N SER A 28 -0.89 14.32 14.22
CA SER A 28 -1.89 13.40 13.65
C SER A 28 -1.51 12.93 12.23
N LEU A 29 -0.95 13.83 11.41
CA LEU A 29 -0.47 13.48 10.07
C LEU A 29 0.74 12.54 10.12
N ASN A 30 1.68 12.78 11.04
CA ASN A 30 2.85 11.92 11.23
C ASN A 30 2.44 10.52 11.68
N SER A 31 1.54 10.38 12.65
CA SER A 31 1.06 9.07 13.10
C SER A 31 0.27 8.34 12.01
N ALA A 32 -0.50 9.05 11.19
CA ALA A 32 -1.17 8.45 10.04
C ALA A 32 -0.16 7.94 8.99
N LEU A 33 0.93 8.68 8.76
CA LEU A 33 1.99 8.29 7.84
C LEU A 33 2.78 7.07 8.37
N GLU A 34 3.13 7.05 9.66
CA GLU A 34 3.80 5.91 10.30
C GLU A 34 2.95 4.64 10.23
N TYR A 35 1.64 4.75 10.48
CA TYR A 35 0.70 3.64 10.33
C TYR A 35 0.62 3.14 8.87
N GLU A 36 0.56 4.05 7.90
CA GLU A 36 0.62 3.66 6.47
C GLU A 36 1.95 2.99 6.11
N MET A 37 3.06 3.33 6.78
CA MET A 37 4.37 2.73 6.53
C MET A 37 4.53 1.31 7.11
N GLU A 38 3.98 1.03 8.29
CA GLU A 38 4.06 -0.30 8.92
C GLU A 38 3.30 -1.40 8.15
N GLU A 39 2.22 -1.05 7.43
CA GLU A 39 1.46 -2.01 6.60
C GLU A 39 2.21 -2.52 5.35
N TYR A 40 3.41 -2.00 5.03
CA TYR A 40 4.21 -2.44 3.86
C TYR A 40 5.17 -3.60 4.15
N THR A 41 4.79 -4.56 4.99
CA THR A 41 5.64 -5.72 5.28
C THR A 41 5.65 -6.71 4.10
N GLN A 42 6.69 -6.64 3.25
CA GLN A 42 6.97 -7.65 2.23
C GLN A 42 7.45 -8.95 2.90
N ALA A 43 6.62 -9.99 2.93
CA ALA A 43 7.05 -11.33 3.33
C ALA A 43 7.25 -12.21 2.08
N GLY A 44 8.49 -12.65 1.83
CA GLY A 44 8.78 -13.76 0.90
C GLY A 44 9.23 -13.42 -0.53
N PHE A 45 9.63 -12.17 -0.81
CA PHE A 45 10.12 -11.76 -2.15
C PHE A 45 11.53 -11.14 -2.05
N ASN A 46 12.39 -11.48 -3.01
CA ASN A 46 13.76 -10.91 -3.08
C ASN A 46 13.73 -9.48 -3.59
N SER A 47 12.87 -9.21 -4.57
CA SER A 47 12.65 -7.89 -5.14
C SER A 47 11.32 -7.89 -5.90
N GLY A 48 10.71 -6.73 -5.97
CA GLY A 48 9.53 -6.51 -6.76
C GLY A 48 8.91 -5.15 -6.49
N SER A 49 7.96 -4.78 -7.33
CA SER A 49 7.24 -3.53 -7.23
C SER A 49 5.79 -3.73 -7.62
N ILE A 50 4.92 -3.00 -6.92
CA ILE A 50 3.54 -2.80 -7.31
C ILE A 50 3.37 -1.32 -7.62
N TYR A 51 2.72 -1.05 -8.74
CA TYR A 51 2.34 0.27 -9.18
C TYR A 51 0.83 0.33 -9.25
N ALA A 52 0.23 1.29 -8.56
CA ALA A 52 -1.21 1.48 -8.50
C ALA A 52 -1.57 2.85 -9.08
N GLU A 53 -2.44 2.86 -10.09
CA GLU A 53 -2.87 4.07 -10.78
C GLU A 53 -4.39 4.17 -10.79
N LYS A 54 -4.92 5.30 -10.30
CA LYS A 54 -6.35 5.57 -10.20
C LYS A 54 -6.80 6.51 -11.31
N PHE A 55 -7.77 6.08 -12.11
CA PHE A 55 -8.46 6.86 -13.14
C PHE A 55 -9.95 6.97 -12.80
N GLY A 56 -10.33 8.01 -12.06
CA GLY A 56 -11.70 8.13 -11.55
C GLY A 56 -12.02 6.97 -10.59
N GLU A 57 -13.06 6.21 -10.87
CA GLU A 57 -13.43 5.01 -10.08
C GLU A 57 -12.69 3.73 -10.52
N ILE A 58 -11.79 3.82 -11.50
CA ILE A 58 -11.02 2.69 -12.02
C ILE A 58 -9.64 2.69 -11.37
N MET A 59 -9.18 1.50 -10.96
CA MET A 59 -7.83 1.24 -10.48
C MET A 59 -7.11 0.29 -11.43
N ASN A 60 -5.89 0.65 -11.82
CA ASN A 60 -4.95 -0.20 -12.53
C ASN A 60 -3.79 -0.55 -11.60
N LEU A 61 -3.62 -1.84 -11.31
CA LEU A 61 -2.46 -2.37 -10.61
C LEU A 61 -1.54 -3.03 -11.64
N THR A 62 -0.28 -2.61 -11.70
CA THR A 62 0.78 -3.33 -12.40
C THR A 62 1.76 -3.84 -11.38
N PHE A 63 2.22 -5.08 -11.53
CA PHE A 63 3.09 -5.68 -10.54
C PHE A 63 4.16 -6.55 -11.17
N ASN A 64 5.31 -6.61 -10.51
CA ASN A 64 6.39 -7.54 -10.81
C ASN A 64 7.04 -8.02 -9.52
N PHE A 65 7.35 -9.31 -9.43
CA PHE A 65 8.03 -9.87 -8.26
C PHE A 65 8.90 -11.05 -8.64
N THR A 66 9.89 -11.33 -7.81
CA THR A 66 10.72 -12.53 -7.90
C THR A 66 10.68 -13.27 -6.56
N TYR A 67 10.36 -14.57 -6.59
CA TYR A 67 10.32 -15.38 -5.36
C TYR A 67 11.70 -15.45 -4.69
N ALA A 68 11.72 -15.27 -3.37
CA ALA A 68 12.95 -15.35 -2.57
C ALA A 68 13.44 -16.78 -2.32
N GLN A 69 12.51 -17.73 -2.37
CA GLN A 69 12.72 -19.12 -2.02
C GLN A 69 11.74 -20.00 -2.77
N ASP A 70 11.99 -21.31 -2.73
CA ASP A 70 11.09 -22.29 -3.32
C ASP A 70 9.70 -22.23 -2.64
N VAL A 71 8.64 -22.17 -3.44
CA VAL A 71 7.25 -22.12 -2.95
C VAL A 71 6.55 -23.43 -3.28
N GLN A 72 5.94 -24.05 -2.27
CA GLN A 72 5.14 -25.25 -2.46
C GLN A 72 3.84 -24.92 -3.21
N PRO A 73 3.35 -25.83 -4.08
CA PRO A 73 2.04 -25.69 -4.72
C PRO A 73 0.93 -25.42 -3.70
N ASP A 74 -0.11 -24.70 -4.13
CA ASP A 74 -1.27 -24.30 -3.35
C ASP A 74 -1.01 -23.34 -2.17
N THR A 75 0.23 -22.89 -1.99
CA THR A 75 0.57 -21.86 -1.01
C THR A 75 0.05 -20.50 -1.46
N THR A 76 -0.61 -19.77 -0.57
CA THR A 76 -0.94 -18.36 -0.75
C THR A 76 0.16 -17.50 -0.18
N ILE A 77 0.64 -16.54 -0.95
CA ILE A 77 1.65 -15.58 -0.53
C ILE A 77 1.08 -14.18 -0.69
N THR A 78 1.03 -13.42 0.40
CA THR A 78 0.71 -11.99 0.37
C THR A 78 1.95 -11.19 0.05
N VAL A 79 1.82 -10.28 -0.92
CA VAL A 79 2.96 -9.55 -1.48
C VAL A 79 2.90 -8.09 -1.15
N TYR A 80 1.67 -7.59 -1.06
CA TYR A 80 1.41 -6.19 -0.78
C TYR A 80 0.06 -6.04 -0.12
N ILE A 81 -0.06 -5.04 0.74
CA ILE A 81 -1.32 -4.59 1.30
C ILE A 81 -1.60 -3.22 0.71
N LEU A 82 -2.68 -3.10 -0.05
CA LEU A 82 -3.08 -1.83 -0.63
C LEU A 82 -3.57 -0.89 0.47
N PRO A 83 -3.32 0.42 0.37
CA PRO A 83 -4.03 1.41 1.18
C PRO A 83 -5.55 1.26 1.03
N LYS A 84 -6.30 1.46 2.12
CA LYS A 84 -7.77 1.26 2.17
C LYS A 84 -8.55 1.96 1.06
N LYS A 85 -8.11 3.16 0.67
CA LYS A 85 -8.69 3.96 -0.43
C LYS A 85 -8.59 3.29 -1.81
N PHE A 86 -7.79 2.23 -1.95
CA PHE A 86 -7.56 1.49 -3.18
C PHE A 86 -8.11 0.05 -3.12
N TRP A 87 -8.81 -0.31 -2.06
CA TRP A 87 -9.41 -1.64 -1.94
C TRP A 87 -10.54 -1.80 -2.98
N PRO A 88 -10.62 -2.95 -3.67
CA PRO A 88 -11.73 -3.22 -4.57
C PRO A 88 -13.04 -3.39 -3.79
N LYS A 89 -14.19 -3.07 -4.38
CA LYS A 89 -15.51 -3.33 -3.77
C LYS A 89 -15.77 -4.81 -3.47
N LYS A 90 -15.13 -5.70 -4.24
CA LYS A 90 -15.28 -7.16 -4.15
C LYS A 90 -13.93 -7.81 -4.32
N THR A 91 -13.75 -8.99 -3.73
CA THR A 91 -12.56 -9.80 -3.96
C THR A 91 -12.38 -10.08 -5.45
N MET A 92 -11.23 -9.68 -5.99
CA MET A 92 -10.87 -9.89 -7.38
C MET A 92 -10.03 -11.15 -7.52
N LYS A 93 -10.18 -11.88 -8.62
CA LYS A 93 -9.34 -13.03 -8.99
C LYS A 93 -8.88 -12.86 -10.44
N VAL A 94 -7.58 -12.92 -10.69
CA VAL A 94 -6.97 -12.66 -12.00
C VAL A 94 -5.92 -13.71 -12.30
N THR A 95 -5.92 -14.25 -13.52
CA THR A 95 -4.84 -15.10 -14.01
C THR A 95 -3.81 -14.23 -14.71
N PHE A 96 -2.52 -14.42 -14.41
CA PHE A 96 -1.41 -13.72 -15.09
C PHE A 96 -0.41 -14.69 -15.72
N VAL A 97 0.70 -14.16 -16.25
CA VAL A 97 1.72 -14.92 -16.98
C VAL A 97 3.02 -14.95 -16.17
N HIS A 98 3.65 -16.12 -16.05
CA HIS A 98 5.00 -16.28 -15.48
C HIS A 98 5.88 -17.08 -16.44
N ASN A 99 7.14 -16.69 -16.67
CA ASN A 99 8.12 -17.45 -17.49
C ASN A 99 7.57 -18.01 -18.83
N GLY A 100 6.68 -17.28 -19.52
CA GLY A 100 6.07 -17.74 -20.78
C GLY A 100 4.88 -18.72 -20.64
N TYR A 101 4.47 -19.06 -19.41
CA TYR A 101 3.29 -19.86 -19.09
C TYR A 101 2.15 -18.99 -18.56
N ILE A 102 0.91 -19.33 -18.92
CA ILE A 102 -0.28 -18.72 -18.32
C ILE A 102 -0.58 -19.43 -17.01
N SER A 103 -0.25 -18.78 -15.89
CA SER A 103 -0.58 -19.06 -14.48
C SER A 103 0.20 -18.03 -13.65
N PRO A 104 -0.12 -17.73 -12.37
CA PRO A 104 -1.09 -18.17 -11.35
C PRO A 104 -2.28 -17.20 -11.11
N LEU A 105 -3.10 -17.50 -10.09
CA LEU A 105 -4.26 -16.70 -9.66
C LEU A 105 -3.83 -15.64 -8.63
N LEU A 106 -3.83 -14.37 -9.05
CA LEU A 106 -3.80 -13.22 -8.16
C LEU A 106 -5.18 -13.05 -7.54
N PHE A 107 -5.24 -12.75 -6.24
CA PHE A 107 -6.43 -12.18 -5.66
C PHE A 107 -6.13 -10.94 -4.84
N VAL A 108 -7.05 -9.97 -4.93
CA VAL A 108 -7.03 -8.78 -4.08
C VAL A 108 -8.19 -8.92 -3.11
N ASN A 109 -7.88 -9.13 -1.83
CA ASN A 109 -8.86 -9.29 -0.77
C ASN A 109 -9.43 -7.91 -0.40
N ASN A 110 -10.75 -7.77 -0.43
CA ASN A 110 -11.45 -6.53 -0.12
C ASN A 110 -11.63 -6.28 1.39
N GLU A 111 -11.35 -7.26 2.25
CA GLU A 111 -11.47 -7.13 3.70
C GLU A 111 -10.21 -6.54 4.34
N ASN A 112 -9.05 -6.72 3.71
CA ASN A 112 -7.76 -6.29 4.24
C ASN A 112 -6.80 -5.71 3.18
N GLY A 113 -7.24 -5.52 1.94
CA GLY A 113 -6.40 -4.98 0.86
C GLY A 113 -5.28 -5.88 0.39
N ALA A 114 -5.20 -7.12 0.88
CA ALA A 114 -4.10 -8.02 0.59
C ALA A 114 -4.11 -8.42 -0.89
N VAL A 115 -3.01 -8.10 -1.57
CA VAL A 115 -2.68 -8.58 -2.90
C VAL A 115 -1.87 -9.85 -2.71
N SER A 116 -2.47 -10.99 -3.04
CA SER A 116 -1.90 -12.30 -2.77
C SER A 116 -1.87 -13.16 -4.03
N PHE A 117 -0.85 -14.00 -4.14
CA PHE A 117 -0.70 -14.99 -5.19
C PHE A 117 -0.90 -16.38 -4.64
N LYS A 118 -1.69 -17.20 -5.34
CA LYS A 118 -1.74 -18.63 -5.09
C LYS A 118 -0.78 -19.35 -6.03
N ALA A 119 0.24 -20.00 -5.49
CA ALA A 119 1.12 -20.89 -6.25
C ALA A 119 0.30 -22.05 -6.83
N ILE A 120 0.38 -22.31 -8.15
CA ILE A 120 -0.32 -23.43 -8.81
C ILE A 120 0.72 -24.43 -9.35
N SER A 121 0.50 -25.72 -9.10
CA SER A 121 1.32 -26.89 -9.48
C SER A 121 2.66 -26.67 -10.22
N GLY A 122 3.74 -27.15 -9.60
CA GLY A 122 5.13 -27.04 -10.07
C GLY A 122 5.97 -26.47 -8.92
N LYS A 123 7.19 -26.96 -8.73
CA LYS A 123 8.12 -26.32 -7.78
C LYS A 123 8.46 -24.95 -8.37
N TYR A 124 7.88 -23.88 -7.81
CA TYR A 124 8.35 -22.53 -8.09
C TYR A 124 9.71 -22.43 -7.43
N THR A 125 10.75 -22.34 -8.26
CA THR A 125 12.10 -22.18 -7.74
C THR A 125 12.30 -20.73 -7.32
N ALA A 126 13.28 -20.52 -6.43
CA ALA A 126 13.95 -19.23 -6.33
C ALA A 126 14.20 -18.64 -7.74
N ASP A 127 14.08 -17.32 -7.86
CA ASP A 127 14.29 -16.55 -9.09
C ASP A 127 13.20 -16.63 -10.17
N THR A 128 12.07 -17.29 -9.90
CA THR A 128 10.92 -17.20 -10.81
C THR A 128 10.37 -15.78 -10.85
N TRP A 129 10.34 -15.18 -12.05
CA TRP A 129 9.82 -13.84 -12.27
C TRP A 129 8.33 -13.86 -12.61
N ILE A 130 7.60 -12.95 -11.97
CA ILE A 130 6.17 -12.73 -12.11
C ILE A 130 5.94 -11.33 -12.63
N TYR A 131 5.04 -11.20 -13.60
CA TYR A 131 4.52 -9.92 -14.06
C TYR A 131 3.02 -10.01 -14.33
N GLY A 132 2.29 -8.95 -14.01
CA GLY A 132 0.89 -8.86 -14.39
C GLY A 132 0.30 -7.48 -14.20
N THR A 133 -0.89 -7.33 -14.78
CA THR A 133 -1.71 -6.12 -14.65
C THR A 133 -3.14 -6.53 -14.29
N LEU A 134 -3.78 -5.75 -13.43
CA LEU A 134 -5.14 -5.94 -12.98
C LEU A 134 -5.87 -4.59 -13.01
N THR A 135 -7.01 -4.54 -13.69
CA THR A 135 -7.91 -3.38 -13.72
C THR A 135 -9.20 -3.72 -13.00
N TYR A 136 -9.63 -2.88 -12.06
CA TYR A 136 -10.89 -3.05 -11.33
C TYR A 136 -11.54 -1.72 -10.96
N MET A 137 -12.81 -1.78 -10.57
CA MET A 137 -13.51 -0.62 -9.99
C MET A 137 -13.34 -0.59 -8.46
N LEU A 138 -13.01 0.59 -7.95
CA LEU A 138 -13.07 0.93 -6.51
C LEU A 138 -14.52 1.01 -6.03
#